data_AF-A0A0G4FHJ8-F1
#
_entry.id   AF-A0A0G4FHJ8-F1
#
_cell.length_a   1.000
_cell.length_b   1.000
_cell.length_c   1.000
_cell.angle_alpha   90.00
_cell.angle_beta   90.00
_cell.angle_gamma   90.00
#
_symmetry.space_group_name_H-M   'P 1'
#
loop_
_entity.id
_entity.type
_entity.pdbx_description
1 polymer ?
#
loop_
_entity_poly.entity_id
_entity_poly.type
_entity_poly.pdbx_seq_one_letter_code
_entity_poly.pdbx_strand_id
1 'polypeptide(L)'
;MVNFENFEEFATAAWHLFCKRPLFTRYEIKYRHADRVVVLKVTDDIQCIKFKCTEQSSWRPVETLQALFLRWTVSPTESLDPSLKFDAMIAALASAQNGSDWFFTADRWSAGVAAGTEKKKQQQQEPDPPQRYWYQLWYADDASNTGWLRQLRAWLRELVKRAPAAGYVVEVDKLILAVFPQFMQKAKEIFVEFPDLQIVEGTRLVGGYVGMDGHREKWVQEKVKEWAGNVERVTTAAEFAPHEAYVACSKSLQYEWKFVVRVVPGVGGPRQMGQLEGTIRDRLIPALMKGRPNGGPPTQYDV
;
A
#
# COMPACT_ATOMS: atom_id res chain seq x y z
N MET A 1 -7.58 14.00 5.14
CA MET A 1 -8.61 12.94 4.99
C MET A 1 -9.90 13.50 5.52
N VAL A 2 -10.96 13.55 4.71
CA VAL A 2 -12.26 14.14 5.07
C VAL A 2 -13.23 13.02 5.44
N ASN A 3 -13.90 13.13 6.58
CA ASN A 3 -14.93 12.19 7.01
C ASN A 3 -16.31 12.79 6.73
N PHE A 4 -17.16 12.03 6.08
CA PHE A 4 -18.55 12.41 5.81
C PHE A 4 -19.48 11.70 6.78
N GLU A 5 -20.48 12.44 7.27
CA GLU A 5 -21.57 11.90 8.11
C GLU A 5 -22.79 11.53 7.26
N ASN A 6 -23.00 12.22 6.14
CA ASN A 6 -24.07 11.95 5.18
C ASN A 6 -23.55 11.11 3.99
N PHE A 7 -24.25 10.02 3.65
CA PHE A 7 -23.85 9.14 2.56
C PHE A 7 -24.04 9.75 1.17
N GLU A 8 -25.09 10.55 0.95
CA GLU A 8 -25.35 11.21 -0.34
C GLU A 8 -24.25 12.22 -0.66
N GLU A 9 -23.83 13.02 0.33
CA GLU A 9 -22.72 13.95 0.19
C GLU A 9 -21.40 13.20 -0.09
N PHE A 10 -21.18 12.08 0.60
CA PHE A 10 -20.04 11.22 0.37
C PHE A 10 -20.02 10.63 -1.04
N ALA A 11 -21.14 10.10 -1.52
CA ALA A 11 -21.26 9.50 -2.85
C ALA A 11 -21.08 10.54 -3.96
N THR A 12 -21.62 11.75 -3.75
CA THR A 12 -21.43 12.89 -4.66
C THR A 12 -19.96 13.32 -4.70
N ALA A 13 -19.29 13.42 -3.54
CA ALA A 13 -17.87 13.71 -3.48
C ALA A 13 -17.01 12.61 -4.13
N ALA A 14 -17.40 11.34 -3.95
CA ALA A 14 -16.74 10.20 -4.60
C ALA A 14 -16.88 10.25 -6.12
N TRP A 15 -18.06 10.61 -6.63
CA TRP A 15 -18.31 10.84 -8.05
C TRP A 15 -17.42 11.95 -8.61
N HIS A 16 -17.34 13.10 -7.94
CA HIS A 16 -16.47 14.20 -8.38
C HIS A 16 -14.99 13.79 -8.45
N LEU A 17 -14.50 13.05 -7.45
CA LEU A 17 -13.14 12.51 -7.47
C LEU A 17 -12.94 11.56 -8.66
N PHE A 18 -13.89 10.66 -8.87
CA PHE A 18 -13.87 9.71 -9.97
C PHE A 18 -13.84 10.42 -11.32
N CYS A 19 -14.76 11.36 -11.59
CA CYS A 19 -14.81 12.12 -12.85
C CYS A 19 -13.52 12.91 -13.11
N LYS A 20 -12.89 13.45 -12.07
CA LYS A 20 -11.66 14.22 -12.22
C LYS A 20 -10.47 13.33 -12.63
N ARG A 21 -10.33 12.15 -12.02
CA ARG A 21 -9.23 11.22 -12.28
C ARG A 21 -9.69 9.75 -12.20
N PRO A 22 -10.40 9.22 -13.21
CA PRO A 22 -10.98 7.88 -13.14
C PRO A 22 -9.93 6.78 -12.91
N LEU A 23 -8.80 6.87 -13.62
CA LEU A 23 -7.72 5.87 -13.57
C LEU A 23 -6.94 5.86 -12.24
N PHE A 24 -7.01 6.95 -11.47
CA PHE A 24 -6.29 7.06 -10.20
C PHE A 24 -7.21 6.94 -8.99
N THR A 25 -8.53 7.05 -9.19
CA THR A 25 -9.51 6.95 -8.13
C THR A 25 -9.70 5.50 -7.72
N ARG A 26 -9.45 5.20 -6.45
CA ARG A 26 -9.60 3.87 -5.85
C ARG A 26 -10.65 3.90 -4.75
N TYR A 27 -11.53 2.91 -4.78
CA TYR A 27 -12.53 2.63 -3.76
C TYR A 27 -12.10 1.42 -2.93
N GLU A 28 -12.08 1.58 -1.61
CA GLU A 28 -11.70 0.56 -0.64
C GLU A 28 -12.82 0.38 0.39
N ILE A 29 -13.13 -0.87 0.71
CA ILE A 29 -14.08 -1.26 1.76
C ILE A 29 -13.29 -1.98 2.86
N LYS A 30 -13.44 -1.52 4.10
CA LYS A 30 -12.87 -2.19 5.27
C LYS A 30 -13.98 -2.58 6.23
N TYR A 31 -14.19 -3.89 6.39
CA TYR A 31 -15.12 -4.45 7.37
C TYR A 31 -14.38 -4.90 8.62
N ARG A 32 -14.94 -4.59 9.79
CA ARG A 32 -14.48 -5.11 11.08
C ARG A 32 -15.65 -5.75 11.81
N HIS A 33 -15.61 -7.07 11.93
CA HIS A 33 -16.68 -7.86 12.54
C HIS A 33 -16.89 -7.54 14.03
N ALA A 34 -15.81 -7.44 14.81
CA ALA A 34 -15.87 -7.18 16.25
C ALA A 34 -16.64 -5.89 16.62
N ASP A 35 -16.50 -4.85 15.78
CA ASP A 35 -17.15 -3.55 16.02
C ASP A 35 -18.44 -3.38 15.19
N ARG A 36 -18.75 -4.35 14.30
CA ARG A 36 -19.83 -4.28 13.29
C ARG A 36 -19.80 -2.98 12.47
N VAL A 37 -18.60 -2.59 12.05
CA VAL A 37 -18.37 -1.36 11.29
C VAL A 37 -17.91 -1.70 9.87
N VAL A 38 -18.50 -1.01 8.90
CA VAL A 38 -17.93 -0.90 7.55
C VAL A 38 -17.41 0.51 7.34
N VAL A 39 -16.19 0.62 6.82
CA VAL A 39 -15.60 1.89 6.40
C VAL A 39 -15.45 1.88 4.89
N LEU A 40 -16.07 2.86 4.23
CA LEU A 40 -15.93 3.14 2.81
C LEU A 40 -14.88 4.25 2.64
N LYS A 41 -13.91 4.07 1.75
CA LYS A 41 -12.86 5.05 1.47
C LYS A 41 -12.68 5.22 -0.03
N VAL A 42 -12.61 6.46 -0.49
CA VAL A 42 -12.31 6.80 -1.89
C VAL A 42 -11.13 7.77 -1.92
N THR A 43 -10.17 7.53 -2.81
CA THR A 43 -8.98 8.40 -2.95
C THR A 43 -8.41 8.40 -4.36
N ASP A 44 -7.89 9.54 -4.81
CA ASP A 44 -7.17 9.73 -6.09
C ASP A 44 -5.66 9.98 -5.87
N ASP A 45 -5.12 9.57 -4.73
CA ASP A 45 -3.77 9.86 -4.21
C ASP A 45 -3.49 11.34 -3.84
N ILE A 46 -4.44 12.26 -4.08
CA ILE A 46 -4.35 13.66 -3.66
C ILE A 46 -5.33 13.94 -2.53
N GLN A 47 -6.58 13.55 -2.73
CA GLN A 47 -7.67 13.69 -1.79
C GLN A 47 -8.11 12.30 -1.32
N CYS A 48 -8.52 12.22 -0.06
CA CYS A 48 -9.03 10.99 0.53
C CYS A 48 -10.27 11.33 1.34
N ILE A 49 -11.39 10.74 0.94
CA ILE A 49 -12.69 10.85 1.59
C ILE A 49 -13.09 9.52 2.20
N LYS A 50 -13.83 9.57 3.29
CA LYS A 50 -14.20 8.39 4.07
C LYS A 50 -15.62 8.53 4.61
N PHE A 51 -16.34 7.42 4.63
CA PHE A 51 -17.66 7.28 5.24
C PHE A 51 -17.67 6.03 6.13
N LYS A 52 -18.23 6.15 7.34
CA LYS A 52 -18.31 5.06 8.31
C LYS A 52 -19.77 4.64 8.47
N CYS A 53 -20.05 3.37 8.27
CA CYS A 53 -21.35 2.75 8.50
C CYS A 53 -21.31 1.93 9.80
N THR A 54 -22.27 2.18 10.69
CA THR A 54 -22.50 1.51 11.98
C THR A 54 -23.98 1.09 12.08
N GLU A 55 -24.27 -0.05 12.69
CA GLU A 55 -25.55 -0.78 12.54
C GLU A 55 -26.81 -0.03 13.09
N GLN A 56 -27.64 0.48 12.18
CA GLN A 56 -29.12 0.39 12.14
C GLN A 56 -29.70 0.98 10.83
N SER A 57 -28.89 1.63 9.99
CA SER A 57 -29.32 2.26 8.73
C SER A 57 -28.82 1.52 7.48
N SER A 58 -29.05 0.21 7.40
CA SER A 58 -28.95 -0.64 6.19
C SER A 58 -27.56 -0.76 5.53
N TRP A 59 -27.27 -1.91 4.92
CA TRP A 59 -26.08 -2.13 4.06
C TRP A 59 -26.17 -1.40 2.72
N ARG A 60 -27.29 -0.71 2.46
CA ARG A 60 -27.58 -0.01 1.20
C ARG A 60 -26.48 0.96 0.80
N PRO A 61 -25.86 1.78 1.69
CA PRO A 61 -24.73 2.62 1.31
C PRO A 61 -23.57 1.85 0.66
N VAL A 62 -23.28 0.66 1.17
CA VAL A 62 -22.21 -0.20 0.65
C VAL A 62 -22.60 -0.75 -0.73
N GLU A 63 -23.79 -1.33 -0.83
CA GLU A 63 -24.33 -1.91 -2.08
C GLU A 63 -24.46 -0.84 -3.18
N THR A 64 -25.06 0.30 -2.84
CA THR A 64 -25.27 1.44 -3.72
C THR A 64 -23.93 1.97 -4.24
N LEU A 65 -22.96 2.24 -3.36
CA LEU A 65 -21.68 2.77 -3.81
C LEU A 65 -20.90 1.77 -4.64
N GLN A 66 -20.93 0.49 -4.27
CA GLN A 66 -20.28 -0.56 -5.05
C GLN A 66 -20.88 -0.68 -6.45
N ALA A 67 -22.21 -0.68 -6.57
CA ALA A 67 -22.90 -0.74 -7.85
C ALA A 67 -22.60 0.49 -8.72
N LEU A 68 -22.59 1.68 -8.11
CA LEU A 68 -22.20 2.93 -8.78
C LEU A 68 -20.77 2.87 -9.31
N PHE A 69 -19.78 2.49 -8.48
CA PHE A 69 -18.39 2.41 -8.90
C PHE A 69 -18.17 1.41 -10.04
N LEU A 70 -18.79 0.23 -9.96
CA LEU A 70 -18.75 -0.75 -11.04
C LEU A 70 -19.27 -0.15 -12.35
N ARG A 71 -20.40 0.56 -12.30
CA ARG A 71 -20.96 1.23 -13.47
C ARG A 71 -20.04 2.32 -14.01
N TRP A 72 -19.52 3.18 -13.13
CA TRP A 72 -18.64 4.28 -13.52
C TRP A 72 -17.36 3.80 -14.18
N THR A 73 -16.80 2.67 -13.72
CA THR A 73 -15.56 2.11 -14.30
C THR A 73 -15.72 1.56 -15.71
N VAL A 74 -16.94 1.29 -16.17
CA VAL A 74 -17.21 0.81 -17.54
C VAL A 74 -17.84 1.86 -18.45
N SER A 75 -18.26 3.00 -17.89
CA SER A 75 -18.77 4.12 -18.68
C SER A 75 -17.62 4.81 -19.42
N PRO A 76 -17.78 5.16 -20.71
CA PRO A 76 -16.81 6.00 -21.40
C PRO A 76 -16.56 7.31 -20.65
N THR A 77 -15.31 7.75 -20.53
CA THR A 77 -14.96 8.99 -19.81
C THR A 77 -15.72 10.21 -20.32
N GLU A 78 -16.02 10.25 -21.61
CA GLU A 78 -16.80 11.31 -22.29
C GLU A 78 -18.27 11.38 -21.83
N SER A 79 -18.79 10.30 -21.24
CA SER A 79 -20.16 10.20 -20.72
C SER A 79 -20.28 10.56 -19.23
N LEU A 80 -19.17 10.86 -18.56
CA LEU A 80 -19.16 11.23 -17.15
C LEU A 80 -19.51 12.71 -17.02
N ASP A 81 -20.69 13.01 -16.46
CA ASP A 81 -21.11 14.38 -16.12
C ASP A 81 -20.78 14.69 -14.64
N PRO A 82 -19.77 15.52 -14.34
CA PRO A 82 -19.42 15.88 -12.97
C PRO A 82 -20.56 16.59 -12.21
N SER A 83 -21.53 17.19 -12.90
CA SER A 83 -22.65 17.92 -12.29
C SER A 83 -23.84 17.02 -11.92
N LEU A 84 -23.76 15.74 -12.26
CA LEU A 84 -24.80 14.76 -11.98
C LEU A 84 -25.06 14.68 -10.47
N LYS A 85 -26.34 14.78 -10.08
CA LYS A 85 -26.77 14.66 -8.68
C LYS A 85 -26.95 13.21 -8.27
N PHE A 86 -26.83 12.93 -6.98
CA PHE A 86 -26.95 11.59 -6.43
C PHE A 86 -28.24 10.87 -6.85
N ASP A 87 -29.42 11.52 -6.76
CA ASP A 87 -30.69 10.94 -7.21
C ASP A 87 -30.67 10.47 -8.67
N ALA A 88 -30.01 11.25 -9.54
CA ALA A 88 -29.88 10.92 -10.95
C ALA A 88 -28.90 9.75 -11.17
N MET A 89 -27.85 9.64 -10.36
CA MET A 89 -26.96 8.46 -10.36
C MET A 89 -27.72 7.19 -9.98
N ILE A 90 -28.60 7.27 -8.98
CA ILE A 90 -29.43 6.14 -8.54
C ILE A 90 -30.49 5.80 -9.59
N ALA A 91 -31.14 6.79 -10.19
CA ALA A 91 -32.10 6.56 -11.27
C ALA A 91 -31.44 5.88 -12.50
N ALA A 92 -30.22 6.28 -12.85
CA ALA A 92 -29.43 5.64 -13.90
C ALA A 92 -29.04 4.19 -13.55
N LEU A 93 -28.81 3.90 -12.27
CA LEU A 93 -28.56 2.55 -11.79
C LEU A 93 -29.82 1.66 -11.88
N ALA A 94 -30.99 2.20 -11.52
CA ALA A 94 -32.27 1.49 -11.56
C ALA A 94 -32.75 1.23 -13.00
N SER A 95 -32.54 2.18 -13.93
CA SER A 95 -32.92 2.01 -15.33
C SER A 95 -32.09 0.95 -16.07
N ALA A 96 -30.85 0.72 -15.63
CA ALA A 96 -29.96 -0.31 -16.18
C ALA A 96 -30.34 -1.75 -15.77
N GLN A 97 -31.09 -1.95 -14.68
CA GLN A 97 -31.52 -3.28 -14.22
C GLN A 97 -32.59 -3.93 -15.13
N ASN A 98 -33.27 -3.14 -15.98
CA ASN A 98 -34.28 -3.63 -16.92
C ASN A 98 -33.74 -3.97 -18.31
N GLY A 99 -32.44 -3.77 -18.58
CA GLY A 99 -31.80 -4.04 -19.87
C GLY A 99 -30.69 -5.07 -19.71
N SER A 100 -31.00 -6.32 -20.04
CA SER A 100 -30.09 -7.47 -20.02
C SER A 100 -28.81 -7.28 -20.84
N ASP A 101 -27.77 -7.99 -20.37
CA ASP A 101 -26.69 -8.63 -21.14
C ASP A 101 -25.31 -7.92 -21.17
N TRP A 102 -24.57 -8.09 -20.07
CA TRP A 102 -23.17 -7.65 -19.88
C TRP A 102 -22.15 -8.37 -20.78
N PHE A 103 -22.59 -9.35 -21.59
CA PHE A 103 -21.69 -10.16 -22.42
C PHE A 103 -21.35 -9.57 -23.79
N PHE A 104 -22.03 -8.52 -24.26
CA PHE A 104 -21.92 -8.07 -25.66
C PHE A 104 -20.97 -6.89 -25.96
N THR A 105 -20.25 -6.33 -24.98
CA THR A 105 -19.35 -5.17 -25.20
C THR A 105 -17.85 -5.48 -25.19
N ALA A 106 -17.46 -6.75 -25.27
CA ALA A 106 -16.05 -7.15 -25.33
C ALA A 106 -15.37 -6.99 -26.71
N ASP A 107 -16.11 -6.70 -27.78
CA ASP A 107 -15.59 -6.74 -29.17
C ASP A 107 -15.16 -5.39 -29.77
N ARG A 108 -14.87 -4.37 -28.94
CA ARG A 108 -14.23 -3.13 -29.43
C ARG A 108 -12.98 -2.77 -28.66
N TRP A 109 -11.95 -3.60 -28.81
CA TRP A 109 -10.59 -3.15 -28.54
C TRP A 109 -9.65 -3.65 -29.63
N SER A 110 -9.34 -2.80 -30.61
CA SER A 110 -8.18 -2.97 -31.49
C SER A 110 -7.76 -1.65 -32.13
N ALA A 111 -6.42 -1.53 -32.25
CA ALA A 111 -5.61 -0.56 -32.98
C ALA A 111 -5.42 0.85 -32.40
N GLY A 112 -4.25 1.04 -31.77
CA GLY A 112 -3.69 2.35 -31.43
C GLY A 112 -2.27 2.28 -30.87
N VAL A 113 -1.37 1.50 -31.49
CA VAL A 113 0.06 1.51 -31.16
C VAL A 113 0.74 2.58 -32.02
N ALA A 114 1.09 3.70 -31.40
CA ALA A 114 2.04 4.67 -31.99
C ALA A 114 3.43 4.40 -31.40
N ALA A 115 4.31 3.83 -32.23
CA ALA A 115 5.75 3.86 -32.04
C ALA A 115 6.31 5.13 -32.69
N GLY A 116 7.22 5.83 -31.99
CA GLY A 116 7.87 7.03 -32.53
C GLY A 116 8.72 7.76 -31.50
N THR A 117 9.90 7.20 -31.24
CA THR A 117 11.05 7.78 -30.52
C THR A 117 11.45 9.18 -30.98
N GLU A 118 11.91 10.01 -30.05
CA GLU A 118 13.14 10.79 -30.27
C GLU A 118 13.82 11.21 -28.94
N LYS A 119 15.13 10.92 -28.86
CA LYS A 119 16.04 11.28 -27.78
C LYS A 119 16.52 12.72 -27.97
N LYS A 120 16.58 13.51 -26.90
CA LYS A 120 17.53 14.62 -26.80
C LYS A 120 18.39 14.47 -25.55
N LYS A 121 19.70 14.33 -25.80
CA LYS A 121 20.80 14.47 -24.84
C LYS A 121 20.77 15.91 -24.29
N GLN A 122 20.76 16.05 -22.97
CA GLN A 122 21.23 17.27 -22.31
C GLN A 122 22.47 16.94 -21.48
N GLN A 123 23.47 17.78 -21.68
CA GLN A 123 24.81 17.73 -21.10
C GLN A 123 24.76 17.75 -19.58
N GLN A 124 25.61 16.92 -19.00
CA GLN A 124 25.98 16.94 -17.59
C GLN A 124 26.58 18.31 -17.24
N GLN A 125 25.88 19.02 -16.36
CA GLN A 125 26.46 19.98 -15.44
C GLN A 125 26.33 19.31 -14.08
N GLU A 126 27.43 19.11 -13.34
CA GLU A 126 27.36 18.64 -11.96
C GLU A 126 26.42 19.60 -11.20
N PRO A 127 25.33 19.10 -10.61
CA PRO A 127 24.40 19.98 -9.93
C PRO A 127 25.11 20.54 -8.70
N ASP A 128 25.11 21.87 -8.57
CA ASP A 128 25.36 22.52 -7.28
C ASP A 128 24.57 21.79 -6.18
N PRO A 129 25.17 21.52 -5.01
CA PRO A 129 24.51 20.74 -3.97
C PRO A 129 23.16 21.41 -3.63
N PRO A 130 22.03 20.67 -3.66
CA PRO A 130 20.71 21.26 -3.53
C PRO A 130 20.60 22.05 -2.22
N GLN A 131 20.14 23.30 -2.30
CA GLN A 131 19.97 24.25 -1.18
C GLN A 131 19.00 23.79 -0.07
N ARG A 132 18.48 22.56 -0.11
CA ARG A 132 17.74 21.91 0.99
C ARG A 132 18.25 20.50 1.23
N TYR A 133 19.37 20.40 1.93
CA TYR A 133 19.94 19.12 2.41
C TYR A 133 19.26 18.60 3.69
N TRP A 134 18.02 19.03 3.97
CA TRP A 134 17.25 18.57 5.11
C TRP A 134 15.82 18.22 4.68
N TYR A 135 15.34 17.05 5.11
CA TYR A 135 13.99 16.58 4.81
C TYR A 135 13.36 16.00 6.07
N GLN A 136 12.35 16.70 6.58
CA GLN A 136 11.57 16.25 7.73
C GLN A 136 10.30 15.55 7.25
N LEU A 137 10.07 14.35 7.76
CA LEU A 137 8.90 13.52 7.51
C LEU A 137 8.15 13.28 8.83
N TRP A 138 6.83 13.36 8.78
CA TRP A 138 5.95 12.95 9.88
C TRP A 138 5.07 11.81 9.39
N TYR A 139 5.03 10.72 10.14
CA TYR A 139 4.13 9.59 9.89
C TYR A 139 3.41 9.24 11.17
N ALA A 140 2.12 9.54 11.24
CA ALA A 140 1.35 9.50 12.48
C ALA A 140 2.05 10.33 13.58
N ASP A 141 2.39 9.71 14.70
CA ASP A 141 3.09 10.28 15.85
C ASP A 141 4.63 10.21 15.75
N ASP A 142 5.16 9.57 14.70
CA ASP A 142 6.60 9.43 14.48
C ASP A 142 7.17 10.58 13.62
N ALA A 143 8.23 11.20 14.12
CA ALA A 143 9.03 12.19 13.40
C ALA A 143 10.31 11.57 12.84
N SER A 144 10.68 11.92 11.63
CA SER A 144 11.96 11.54 11.02
C SER A 144 12.57 12.74 10.31
N ASN A 145 13.91 12.83 10.32
CA ASN A 145 14.61 13.91 9.64
C ASN A 145 15.92 13.41 9.05
N THR A 146 16.31 13.96 7.89
CA THR A 146 17.60 13.73 7.26
C THR A 146 18.39 15.04 7.20
N GLY A 147 19.72 14.96 7.27
CA GLY A 147 20.58 16.13 7.16
C GLY A 147 21.96 15.93 7.76
N TRP A 148 22.73 17.01 7.83
CA TRP A 148 24.06 16.98 8.43
C TRP A 148 23.97 16.75 9.95
N LEU A 149 24.93 16.02 10.54
CA LEU A 149 24.91 15.67 11.96
C LEU A 149 24.67 16.88 12.90
N ARG A 150 25.32 18.02 12.62
CA ARG A 150 25.14 19.25 13.41
C ARG A 150 23.74 19.85 13.26
N GLN A 151 23.15 19.77 12.07
CA GLN A 151 21.78 20.24 11.81
C GLN A 151 20.77 19.32 12.48
N LEU A 152 20.95 18.00 12.38
CA LEU A 152 20.10 17.01 13.05
C LEU A 152 20.13 17.18 14.57
N ARG A 153 21.30 17.46 15.15
CA ARG A 153 21.41 17.79 16.58
C ARG A 153 20.65 19.06 16.95
N ALA A 154 20.81 20.13 16.16
CA ALA A 154 20.09 21.38 16.40
C ALA A 154 18.57 21.20 16.30
N TRP A 155 18.12 20.40 15.32
CA TRP A 155 16.73 20.02 15.17
C TRP A 155 16.21 19.22 16.37
N LEU A 156 16.95 18.20 16.83
CA LEU A 156 16.57 17.41 18.00
C LEU A 156 16.46 18.27 19.26
N ARG A 157 17.41 19.19 19.48
CA ARG A 157 17.34 20.16 20.60
C ARG A 157 16.05 20.99 20.56
N GLU A 158 15.69 21.52 19.40
CA GLU A 158 14.46 22.29 19.27
C GLU A 158 13.21 21.43 19.41
N LEU A 159 13.24 20.18 18.94
CA LEU A 159 12.14 19.24 19.13
C LEU A 159 11.92 18.96 20.62
N VAL A 160 12.97 18.60 21.37
CA VAL A 160 12.91 18.36 22.82
C VAL A 160 12.42 19.60 23.57
N LYS A 161 12.88 20.80 23.17
CA LYS A 161 12.49 22.06 23.80
C LYS A 161 11.02 22.41 23.58
N ARG A 162 10.48 22.19 22.37
CA ARG A 162 9.13 22.65 21.98
C ARG A 162 8.05 21.60 22.21
N ALA A 163 8.39 20.32 22.15
CA ALA A 163 7.43 19.22 22.26
C ALA A 163 6.53 19.27 23.51
N PRO A 164 7.02 19.61 24.72
CA PRO A 164 6.18 19.65 25.92
C PRO A 164 5.01 20.63 25.82
N ALA A 165 5.21 21.78 25.16
CA ALA A 165 4.15 22.77 24.94
C ALA A 165 3.03 22.25 24.01
N ALA A 166 3.34 21.25 23.18
CA ALA A 166 2.39 20.56 22.32
C ALA A 166 1.83 19.27 22.96
N GLY A 167 2.13 19.00 24.24
CA GLY A 167 1.71 17.78 24.94
C GLY A 167 2.47 16.52 24.51
N TYR A 168 3.63 16.67 23.86
CA TYR A 168 4.45 15.56 23.39
C TYR A 168 5.75 15.47 24.21
N VAL A 169 6.18 14.25 24.55
CA VAL A 169 7.47 13.99 25.20
C VAL A 169 8.35 13.26 24.22
N VAL A 170 9.54 13.80 23.95
CA VAL A 170 10.52 13.15 23.07
C VAL A 170 11.28 12.11 23.88
N GLU A 171 11.01 10.83 23.62
CA GLU A 171 11.70 9.69 24.22
C GLU A 171 13.05 9.46 23.51
N VAL A 172 14.11 10.12 24.00
CA VAL A 172 15.44 10.12 23.37
C VAL A 172 16.06 8.72 23.28
N ASP A 173 15.76 7.85 24.24
CA ASP A 173 16.21 6.45 24.31
C ASP A 173 15.65 5.56 23.19
N LYS A 174 14.50 5.95 22.61
CA LYS A 174 13.87 5.28 21.48
C LYS A 174 14.25 5.87 20.12
N LEU A 175 14.89 7.04 20.11
CA LEU A 175 15.35 7.65 18.87
C LEU A 175 16.52 6.86 18.29
N ILE A 176 16.50 6.73 16.96
CA ILE A 176 17.54 6.03 16.21
C ILE A 176 18.17 7.02 15.23
N LEU A 177 19.48 7.21 15.34
CA LEU A 177 20.28 7.96 14.39
C LEU A 177 21.05 6.97 13.50
N ALA A 178 20.57 6.78 12.28
CA ALA A 178 21.28 6.01 11.27
C ALA A 178 22.36 6.86 10.57
N VAL A 179 23.62 6.41 10.60
CA VAL A 179 24.76 7.11 9.99
C VAL A 179 25.65 6.15 9.21
N PHE A 180 26.37 6.65 8.21
CA PHE A 180 27.39 5.84 7.54
C PHE A 180 28.55 5.50 8.49
N PRO A 181 29.22 4.33 8.32
CA PRO A 181 30.28 3.87 9.21
C PRO A 181 31.39 4.90 9.45
N GLN A 182 31.81 5.62 8.40
CA GLN A 182 32.84 6.66 8.50
C GLN A 182 32.47 7.85 9.39
N PHE A 183 31.19 8.04 9.69
CA PHE A 183 30.69 9.13 10.54
C PHE A 183 30.27 8.66 11.93
N MET A 184 30.36 7.36 12.25
CA MET A 184 29.94 6.80 13.55
C MET A 184 30.61 7.49 14.73
N GLN A 185 31.94 7.61 14.70
CA GLN A 185 32.70 8.28 15.77
C GLN A 185 32.32 9.76 15.89
N LYS A 186 32.18 10.44 14.76
CA LYS A 186 31.79 11.86 14.72
C LYS A 186 30.37 12.07 15.25
N ALA A 187 29.46 11.16 14.96
CA ALA A 187 28.09 11.19 15.48
C ALA A 187 28.10 11.05 17.01
N LYS A 188 28.84 10.08 17.56
CA LYS A 188 28.99 9.91 19.02
C LYS A 188 29.53 11.17 19.71
N GLU A 189 30.52 11.83 19.12
CA GLU A 189 31.05 13.10 19.63
C GLU A 189 30.02 14.24 19.58
N ILE A 190 29.30 14.38 18.46
CA ILE A 190 28.37 15.50 18.25
C ILE A 190 27.14 15.37 19.16
N PHE A 191 26.65 14.14 19.35
CA PHE A 191 25.45 13.81 20.11
C PHE A 191 25.74 13.36 21.55
N VAL A 192 26.93 13.67 22.09
CA VAL A 192 27.34 13.32 23.47
C VAL A 192 26.36 13.81 24.55
N GLU A 193 25.61 14.88 24.27
CA GLU A 193 24.59 15.41 25.17
C GLU A 193 23.33 14.54 25.28
N PHE A 194 23.16 13.58 24.36
CA PHE A 194 22.06 12.62 24.32
C PHE A 194 22.64 11.20 24.44
N PRO A 195 23.07 10.78 25.65
CA PRO A 195 23.77 9.51 25.84
C PRO A 195 22.91 8.28 25.51
N ASP A 196 21.60 8.40 25.66
CA ASP A 196 20.64 7.30 25.42
C ASP A 196 20.25 7.16 23.93
N LEU A 197 20.69 8.09 23.06
CA LEU A 197 20.40 8.05 21.64
C LEU A 197 21.07 6.85 20.96
N GLN A 198 20.28 6.03 20.24
CA GLN A 198 20.81 4.86 19.55
C GLN A 198 21.44 5.26 18.22
N ILE A 199 22.77 5.17 18.12
CA ILE A 199 23.52 5.46 16.87
C ILE A 199 23.86 4.13 16.18
N VAL A 200 23.34 3.94 14.98
CA VAL A 200 23.45 2.68 14.22
C VAL A 200 23.86 2.93 12.77
N GLU A 201 24.33 1.89 12.09
CA GLU A 201 24.73 1.96 10.67
C GLU A 201 23.59 1.67 9.69
N GLY A 202 22.45 1.22 10.24
CA GLY A 202 21.22 1.02 9.49
C GLY A 202 20.08 0.58 10.38
N THR A 203 18.85 0.91 9.98
CA THR A 203 17.62 0.61 10.70
C THR A 203 16.43 0.52 9.76
N ARG A 204 15.32 -0.04 10.26
CA ARG A 204 14.04 -0.04 9.54
C ARG A 204 13.36 1.32 9.66
N LEU A 205 12.72 1.78 8.59
CA LEU A 205 11.93 3.01 8.58
C LEU A 205 10.69 2.84 7.71
N VAL A 206 9.49 3.03 8.28
CA VAL A 206 8.17 2.93 7.60
C VAL A 206 8.06 1.70 6.67
N GLY A 207 8.49 0.54 7.19
CA GLY A 207 8.46 -0.74 6.46
C GLY A 207 9.59 -0.96 5.45
N GLY A 208 10.45 0.02 5.21
CA GLY A 208 11.68 -0.10 4.45
C GLY A 208 12.92 -0.21 5.33
N TYR A 209 14.10 0.00 4.72
CA TYR A 209 15.40 -0.07 5.39
C TYR A 209 16.29 1.11 4.96
N VAL A 210 16.89 1.79 5.94
CA VAL A 210 17.80 2.93 5.77
C VAL A 210 19.17 2.52 6.30
N GLY A 211 20.24 2.77 5.55
CA GLY A 211 21.61 2.47 5.96
C GLY A 211 22.38 1.66 4.91
N MET A 212 23.43 0.97 5.37
CA MET A 212 24.33 0.22 4.49
C MET A 212 23.63 -0.90 3.70
N ASP A 213 24.04 -1.07 2.44
CA ASP A 213 23.49 -2.08 1.53
C ASP A 213 23.61 -3.50 2.09
N GLY A 214 24.71 -3.84 2.76
CA GLY A 214 24.92 -5.18 3.33
C GLY A 214 23.92 -5.55 4.42
N HIS A 215 23.55 -4.60 5.30
CA HIS A 215 22.54 -4.87 6.33
C HIS A 215 21.14 -4.95 5.74
N ARG A 216 20.85 -4.11 4.73
CA ARG A 216 19.59 -4.16 3.96
C ARG A 216 19.43 -5.52 3.29
N GLU A 217 20.47 -6.00 2.61
CA GLU A 217 20.48 -7.30 1.94
C GLU A 217 20.26 -8.44 2.93
N LYS A 218 20.97 -8.44 4.06
CA LYS A 218 20.79 -9.45 5.10
C LYS A 218 19.34 -9.48 5.62
N TRP A 219 18.76 -8.31 5.90
CA TRP A 219 17.37 -8.21 6.35
C TRP A 219 16.37 -8.72 5.30
N VAL A 220 16.57 -8.37 4.02
CA VAL A 220 15.75 -8.91 2.93
C VAL A 220 15.86 -10.43 2.86
N GLN A 221 17.06 -10.99 2.99
CA GLN A 221 17.28 -12.44 2.97
C GLN A 221 16.54 -13.15 4.12
N GLU A 222 16.53 -12.55 5.32
CA GLU A 222 15.75 -13.06 6.44
C GLU A 222 14.23 -13.06 6.12
N LYS A 223 13.74 -12.01 5.45
CA LYS A 223 12.33 -11.94 5.00
C LYS A 223 11.99 -12.96 3.93
N VAL A 224 12.86 -13.14 2.93
CA VAL A 224 12.68 -14.17 1.91
C VAL A 224 12.63 -15.56 2.53
N LYS A 225 13.49 -15.85 3.51
CA LYS A 225 13.48 -17.12 4.25
C LYS A 225 12.19 -17.32 5.03
N GLU A 226 11.70 -16.27 5.70
CA GLU A 226 10.42 -16.28 6.42
C GLU A 226 9.25 -16.58 5.47
N TRP A 227 9.16 -15.86 4.34
CA TRP A 227 8.12 -16.08 3.35
C TRP A 227 8.18 -17.45 2.71
N ALA A 228 9.37 -17.95 2.39
CA ALA A 228 9.54 -19.31 1.88
C ALA A 228 9.00 -20.33 2.90
N GLY A 229 9.34 -20.18 4.19
CA GLY A 229 8.80 -21.02 5.25
C GLY A 229 7.28 -20.92 5.41
N ASN A 230 6.69 -19.74 5.20
CA ASN A 230 5.24 -19.57 5.20
C ASN A 230 4.58 -20.22 3.97
N VAL A 231 5.20 -20.12 2.79
CA VAL A 231 4.74 -20.78 1.56
C VAL A 231 4.74 -22.30 1.74
N GLU A 232 5.75 -22.88 2.41
CA GLU A 232 5.78 -24.31 2.74
C GLU A 232 4.57 -24.73 3.59
N ARG A 233 4.22 -23.94 4.61
CA ARG A 233 3.03 -24.22 5.44
C ARG A 233 1.73 -24.12 4.62
N VAL A 234 1.64 -23.13 3.73
CA VAL A 234 0.50 -23.00 2.81
C VAL A 234 0.45 -24.16 1.81
N THR A 235 1.60 -24.70 1.42
CA THR A 235 1.69 -25.88 0.55
C THR A 235 1.12 -27.11 1.25
N THR A 236 1.41 -27.32 2.53
CA THR A 236 0.77 -28.39 3.31
C THR A 236 -0.75 -28.24 3.36
N ALA A 237 -1.26 -27.02 3.53
CA ALA A 237 -2.70 -26.77 3.52
C ALA A 237 -3.33 -26.98 2.13
N ALA A 238 -2.58 -26.71 1.06
CA ALA A 238 -3.04 -26.86 -0.32
C ALA A 238 -3.44 -28.29 -0.68
N GLU A 239 -2.87 -29.30 -0.01
CA GLU A 239 -3.22 -30.71 -0.22
C GLU A 239 -4.69 -31.02 0.11
N PHE A 240 -5.29 -30.25 1.03
CA PHE A 240 -6.66 -30.44 1.50
C PHE A 240 -7.62 -29.34 1.01
N ALA A 241 -7.11 -28.10 0.96
CA ALA A 241 -7.87 -26.88 0.71
C ALA A 241 -7.12 -25.98 -0.31
N PRO A 242 -7.05 -26.38 -1.59
CA PRO A 242 -6.22 -25.70 -2.60
C PRO A 242 -6.71 -24.28 -2.91
N HIS A 243 -8.02 -24.02 -2.88
CA HIS A 243 -8.55 -22.68 -3.15
C HIS A 243 -8.18 -21.69 -2.03
N GLU A 244 -8.35 -22.09 -0.77
CA GLU A 244 -8.01 -21.30 0.40
C GLU A 244 -6.51 -21.05 0.47
N ALA A 245 -5.70 -22.07 0.19
CA ALA A 245 -4.25 -21.95 0.10
C ALA A 245 -3.81 -20.96 -0.99
N TYR A 246 -4.45 -21.01 -2.17
CA TYR A 246 -4.21 -20.05 -3.25
C TYR A 246 -4.58 -18.61 -2.83
N VAL A 247 -5.72 -18.42 -2.17
CA VAL A 247 -6.14 -17.10 -1.68
C VAL A 247 -5.17 -16.59 -0.61
N ALA A 248 -4.77 -17.42 0.35
CA ALA A 248 -3.80 -17.06 1.39
C ALA A 248 -2.46 -16.65 0.76
N CYS A 249 -1.96 -17.40 -0.22
CA CYS A 249 -0.73 -17.05 -0.91
C CYS A 249 -0.87 -15.73 -1.70
N SER A 250 -1.91 -15.59 -2.53
CA SER A 250 -2.05 -14.48 -3.48
C SER A 250 -2.52 -13.16 -2.84
N LYS A 251 -3.30 -13.22 -1.75
CA LYS A 251 -3.90 -12.05 -1.09
C LYS A 251 -3.27 -11.67 0.24
N SER A 252 -2.46 -12.55 0.83
CA SER A 252 -1.69 -12.23 2.05
C SER A 252 -0.21 -12.24 1.73
N LEU A 253 0.40 -13.41 1.55
CA LEU A 253 1.86 -13.51 1.41
C LEU A 253 2.39 -12.69 0.22
N GLN A 254 1.71 -12.73 -0.92
CA GLN A 254 2.12 -11.97 -2.10
C GLN A 254 2.12 -10.46 -1.90
N TYR A 255 1.25 -9.94 -1.03
CA TYR A 255 1.22 -8.52 -0.75
C TYR A 255 2.39 -8.08 0.14
N GLU A 256 2.87 -8.95 1.02
CA GLU A 256 4.03 -8.65 1.88
C GLU A 256 5.31 -8.46 1.05
N TRP A 257 5.67 -9.42 0.19
CA TRP A 257 6.89 -9.28 -0.60
C TRP A 257 6.76 -8.22 -1.69
N LYS A 258 5.57 -8.02 -2.28
CA LYS A 258 5.31 -6.87 -3.18
C LYS A 258 5.54 -5.54 -2.46
N PHE A 259 5.09 -5.43 -1.21
CA PHE A 259 5.31 -4.23 -0.41
C PHE A 259 6.81 -3.97 -0.21
N VAL A 260 7.58 -4.99 0.22
CA VAL A 260 9.02 -4.86 0.47
C VAL A 260 9.79 -4.49 -0.79
N VAL A 261 9.54 -5.18 -1.92
CA VAL A 261 10.18 -4.88 -3.21
C VAL A 261 9.91 -3.44 -3.65
N ARG A 262 8.72 -2.91 -3.36
CA ARG A 262 8.36 -1.53 -3.71
C ARG A 262 9.07 -0.50 -2.84
N VAL A 263 9.19 -0.75 -1.53
CA VAL A 263 9.73 0.24 -0.58
C VAL A 263 11.23 0.15 -0.39
N VAL A 264 11.87 -0.90 -0.90
CA VAL A 264 13.33 -1.09 -0.77
C VAL A 264 13.98 -1.13 -2.16
N PRO A 265 14.68 -0.06 -2.55
CA PRO A 265 15.31 0.03 -3.87
C PRO A 265 16.37 -1.06 -4.08
N GLY A 266 16.48 -1.55 -5.32
CA GLY A 266 17.49 -2.55 -5.70
C GLY A 266 17.22 -3.96 -5.17
N VAL A 267 15.99 -4.22 -4.70
CA VAL A 267 15.55 -5.51 -4.19
C VAL A 267 14.58 -6.17 -5.18
N GLY A 268 14.54 -7.50 -5.21
CA GLY A 268 13.65 -8.26 -6.08
C GLY A 268 14.34 -8.92 -7.27
N GLY A 269 15.68 -8.92 -7.29
CA GLY A 269 16.45 -9.66 -8.28
C GLY A 269 16.43 -11.17 -8.03
N PRO A 270 16.73 -11.99 -9.06
CA PRO A 270 16.73 -13.45 -8.96
C PRO A 270 17.62 -14.00 -7.85
N ARG A 271 18.76 -13.32 -7.58
CA ARG A 271 19.71 -13.69 -6.53
C ARG A 271 19.12 -13.58 -5.12
N GLN A 272 18.16 -12.69 -4.91
CA GLN A 272 17.54 -12.45 -3.61
C GLN A 272 16.26 -13.26 -3.44
N MET A 273 15.43 -13.33 -4.48
CA MET A 273 14.12 -13.99 -4.42
C MET A 273 14.13 -15.47 -4.79
N GLY A 274 15.25 -15.99 -5.31
CA GLY A 274 15.33 -17.35 -5.87
C GLY A 274 14.90 -18.46 -4.91
N GLN A 275 15.13 -18.32 -3.60
CA GLN A 275 14.63 -19.30 -2.62
C GLN A 275 13.09 -19.32 -2.57
N LEU A 276 12.46 -18.16 -2.49
CA LEU A 276 11.00 -18.03 -2.47
C LEU A 276 10.40 -18.48 -3.80
N GLU A 277 10.98 -18.05 -4.92
CA GLU A 277 10.56 -18.45 -6.27
C GLU A 277 10.64 -19.97 -6.45
N GLY A 278 11.76 -20.59 -6.02
CA GLY A 278 11.93 -22.03 -6.04
C GLY A 278 10.89 -22.74 -5.18
N THR A 279 10.61 -22.25 -3.98
CA THR A 279 9.58 -22.83 -3.10
C THR A 279 8.18 -22.79 -3.74
N ILE A 280 7.83 -21.65 -4.36
CA ILE A 280 6.54 -21.50 -5.05
C ILE A 280 6.46 -22.44 -6.26
N ARG A 281 7.50 -22.44 -7.10
CA ARG A 281 7.55 -23.22 -8.34
C ARG A 281 7.58 -24.73 -8.07
N ASP A 282 8.43 -25.15 -7.15
CA ASP A 282 8.79 -26.56 -6.99
C ASP A 282 7.91 -27.26 -5.95
N ARG A 283 7.17 -26.51 -5.11
CA ARG A 283 6.31 -27.07 -4.05
C ARG A 283 4.87 -26.58 -4.11
N LEU A 284 4.63 -25.27 -4.00
CA LEU A 284 3.27 -24.73 -3.90
C LEU A 284 2.44 -24.99 -5.16
N ILE A 285 2.95 -24.63 -6.34
CA ILE A 285 2.23 -24.82 -7.61
C ILE A 285 1.89 -26.31 -7.81
N PRO A 286 2.83 -27.26 -7.67
CA PRO A 286 2.49 -28.68 -7.72
C PRO A 286 1.41 -29.10 -6.72
N ALA A 287 1.44 -28.63 -5.47
CA ALA A 287 0.43 -28.97 -4.47
C ALA A 287 -0.96 -28.43 -4.82
N LEU A 288 -1.05 -27.21 -5.36
CA LEU A 288 -2.30 -26.62 -5.82
C LEU A 288 -2.91 -27.33 -7.04
N MET A 289 -2.06 -27.91 -7.89
CA MET A 289 -2.47 -28.54 -9.16
C MET A 289 -2.72 -30.05 -9.04
N LYS A 290 -2.26 -30.70 -7.96
CA LYS A 290 -2.60 -32.10 -7.70
C LYS A 290 -4.10 -32.20 -7.38
N GLY A 291 -4.79 -33.11 -8.07
CA GLY A 291 -6.16 -33.48 -7.69
C GLY A 291 -6.19 -33.99 -6.25
N ARG A 292 -7.31 -33.76 -5.55
CA ARG A 292 -7.49 -34.18 -4.15
C ARG A 292 -7.06 -35.65 -3.98
N PRO A 293 -6.23 -35.98 -2.98
CA PRO A 293 -6.02 -37.36 -2.60
C PRO A 293 -7.38 -38.00 -2.25
N ASN A 294 -7.68 -39.16 -2.83
CA ASN A 294 -8.87 -39.96 -2.48
C ASN A 294 -8.81 -40.27 -0.97
N GLY A 295 -9.54 -39.50 -0.15
CA GLY A 295 -9.54 -39.66 1.31
C GLY A 295 -9.58 -38.37 2.15
N GLY A 296 -9.57 -37.18 1.54
CA GLY A 296 -9.80 -35.92 2.27
C GLY A 296 -11.23 -35.82 2.84
N PRO A 297 -11.45 -35.10 3.96
CA PRO A 297 -12.79 -34.89 4.51
C PRO A 297 -13.67 -34.18 3.46
N PRO A 298 -14.96 -34.58 3.34
CA PRO A 298 -15.85 -33.99 2.36
C PRO A 298 -16.04 -32.49 2.64
N THR A 299 -16.01 -31.69 1.58
CA THR A 299 -16.39 -30.27 1.61
C THR A 299 -17.86 -30.12 1.22
N GLN A 300 -18.49 -29.04 1.66
CA GLN A 300 -19.89 -28.69 1.36
C GLN A 300 -20.24 -28.59 -0.16
N TYR A 301 -19.25 -28.73 -1.03
CA TYR A 301 -19.38 -28.63 -2.49
C TYR A 301 -19.10 -29.96 -3.22
N ASP A 302 -18.92 -31.07 -2.49
CA ASP A 302 -18.84 -32.39 -3.10
C ASP A 302 -20.28 -32.91 -3.36
N VAL A 303 -20.93 -32.37 -4.41
CA VAL A 303 -22.19 -32.85 -5.00
C VAL A 303 -22.01 -32.97 -6.52
#